data_AF-A0A7X3G9S7-F1
#
_entry.id   AF-A0A7X3G9S7-F1
#
_cell.length_a   1.000
_cell.length_b   1.000
_cell.length_c   1.000
_cell.angle_alpha   90.00
_cell.angle_beta   90.00
_cell.angle_gamma   90.00
#
_symmetry.space_group_name_H-M   'P 1'
#
loop_
_entity.id
_entity.type
_entity.pdbx_description
1 polymer ?
#
loop_
_entity_poly.entity_id
_entity_poly.type
_entity_poly.pdbx_seq_one_letter_code
_entity_poly.pdbx_strand_id
1 'polypeptide(L)' 'LSRIRCRVEHVFGFIENTMKGSTFRGIGFKRAKTNVTLTNLMYNICRFEQIKRLNLNTWA' A
#
# COMPACT_ATOMS: atom_id res chain seq x y z
N LEU A 1 17.04 -11.84 -3.22
CA LEU A 1 16.32 -11.05 -4.24
C LEU A 1 14.79 -11.27 -4.20
N SER A 2 14.32 -12.52 -4.30
CA SER A 2 12.88 -12.86 -4.37
C SER A 2 12.03 -12.26 -3.23
N ARG A 3 12.44 -12.43 -1.96
CA ARG A 3 11.68 -11.95 -0.79
C ARG A 3 11.44 -10.43 -0.76
N ILE A 4 12.34 -9.63 -1.34
CA ILE A 4 12.21 -8.16 -1.39
C ILE A 4 11.23 -7.77 -2.50
N ARG A 5 11.35 -8.37 -3.68
CA ARG A 5 10.45 -8.10 -4.82
C ARG A 5 9.01 -8.49 -4.49
N CYS A 6 8.80 -9.65 -3.88
CA CYS A 6 7.46 -10.09 -3.47
C CYS A 6 6.78 -9.11 -2.50
N ARG A 7 7.53 -8.48 -1.58
CA ARG A 7 6.97 -7.48 -0.66
C ARG A 7 6.56 -6.21 -1.41
N VAL A 8 7.41 -5.74 -2.32
CA VAL A 8 7.13 -4.56 -3.15
C VAL A 8 5.90 -4.81 -4.03
N GLU A 9 5.88 -5.93 -4.75
CA GLU A 9 4.79 -6.34 -5.63
C GLU A 9 3.46 -6.51 -4.87
N HIS A 10 3.49 -7.03 -3.64
CA HIS A 10 2.29 -7.14 -2.81
C HIS A 10 1.71 -5.77 -2.45
N VAL A 11 2.55 -4.79 -2.09
CA VAL A 11 2.11 -3.42 -1.76
C VAL A 11 1.48 -2.78 -3.01
N PHE A 12 2.21 -2.76 -4.13
CA PHE A 12 1.72 -2.17 -5.38
C PHE A 12 0.51 -2.90 -5.95
N GLY A 13 0.47 -4.24 -5.85
CA GLY A 13 -0.66 -5.05 -6.26
C GLY A 13 -1.93 -4.73 -5.47
N PHE A 14 -1.82 -4.48 -4.16
CA PHE A 14 -2.97 -4.05 -3.35
C PHE A 14 -3.42 -2.63 -3.71
N ILE A 15 -2.47 -1.70 -3.91
CA ILE A 15 -2.78 -0.32 -4.32
C ILE A 15 -3.53 -0.30 -5.66
N GLU A 16 -3.05 -1.04 -6.65
CA GLU A 16 -3.63 -1.02 -8.00
C GLU A 16 -5.00 -1.71 -8.03
N ASN A 17 -5.14 -2.88 -7.40
CA ASN A 17 -6.39 -3.65 -7.44
C ASN A 17 -7.46 -3.11 -6.49
N THR A 18 -7.12 -2.78 -5.24
CA THR A 18 -8.11 -2.40 -4.22
C THR A 18 -8.30 -0.90 -4.13
N MET A 19 -7.23 -0.11 -4.25
CA MET A 19 -7.30 1.36 -4.14
C MET A 19 -7.47 2.06 -5.50
N LYS A 20 -7.67 1.29 -6.57
CA LYS A 20 -8.02 1.76 -7.93
C LYS A 20 -7.01 2.72 -8.56
N GLY A 21 -5.73 2.54 -8.23
CA GLY A 21 -4.64 3.17 -8.97
C GLY A 21 -3.54 3.75 -8.09
N SER A 22 -2.31 3.65 -8.58
CA SER A 22 -1.12 4.23 -7.93
C SER A 22 -0.78 5.66 -8.37
N THR A 23 -1.46 6.19 -9.39
CA THR A 23 -1.09 7.48 -10.00
C THR A 23 -2.00 8.62 -9.55
N PHE A 24 -1.40 9.78 -9.28
CA PHE A 24 -2.13 11.01 -8.96
C PHE A 24 -2.03 12.00 -10.12
N ARG A 25 -3.18 12.38 -10.69
CA ARG A 25 -3.30 13.40 -11.75
C ARG A 25 -3.91 14.68 -11.19
N GLY A 26 -3.09 15.50 -10.52
CA GLY A 26 -3.50 16.80 -10.00
C GLY A 26 -2.35 17.79 -9.89
N ILE A 27 -2.68 19.08 -9.88
CA ILE A 27 -1.69 20.16 -9.84
C ILE A 27 -1.18 20.35 -8.41
N GLY A 28 0.15 20.38 -8.26
CA GLY A 28 0.84 20.76 -7.04
C GLY A 28 1.51 19.59 -6.29
N PHE A 29 2.82 19.70 -6.08
CA PHE A 29 3.64 18.69 -5.41
C PHE A 29 3.18 18.37 -3.99
N LYS A 30 2.76 19.38 -3.21
CA LYS A 30 2.24 19.18 -1.85
C LYS A 30 1.03 18.23 -1.83
N ARG A 31 0.11 18.37 -2.79
CA ARG A 31 -1.09 17.50 -2.91
C ARG A 31 -0.70 16.09 -3.31
N ALA A 32 0.21 15.94 -4.27
CA ALA A 32 0.75 14.65 -4.67
C ALA A 32 1.39 13.92 -3.48
N LYS A 33 2.23 14.63 -2.70
CA LYS A 33 2.88 14.08 -1.51
C LYS A 33 1.87 13.64 -0.45
N THR A 34 0.84 14.44 -0.18
CA THR A 34 -0.21 14.08 0.78
C THR A 34 -0.98 12.85 0.32
N ASN A 35 -1.33 12.76 -0.97
CA ASN A 35 -2.02 11.58 -1.51
C ASN A 35 -1.17 10.31 -1.42
N VAL A 36 0.10 10.36 -1.81
CA VAL A 36 1.01 9.21 -1.66
C VAL A 36 1.11 8.79 -0.19
N THR A 37 1.20 9.76 0.73
CA THR A 37 1.25 9.49 2.16
C THR A 37 -0.03 8.81 2.65
N LEU A 38 -1.20 9.30 2.21
CA LEU A 38 -2.50 8.76 2.58
C LEU A 38 -2.70 7.34 2.02
N THR A 39 -2.32 7.09 0.77
CA THR A 39 -2.36 5.76 0.16
C THR A 39 -1.50 4.77 0.93
N ASN A 40 -0.29 5.17 1.34
CA ASN A 40 0.59 4.32 2.16
C ASN A 40 0.00 4.08 3.56
N LEU A 41 -0.61 5.09 4.19
CA LEU A 41 -1.28 4.93 5.47
C LEU A 41 -2.46 3.94 5.37
N MET A 42 -3.30 4.09 4.35
CA MET A 42 -4.43 3.20 4.12
C MET A 42 -3.98 1.76 3.87
N TYR A 43 -2.92 1.56 3.07
CA TYR A 43 -2.32 0.24 2.90
C TYR A 43 -1.91 -0.38 4.23
N ASN A 44 -1.23 0.37 5.10
CA ASN A 44 -0.78 -0.12 6.40
C ASN A 44 -1.96 -0.50 7.32
N ILE A 45 -3.03 0.30 7.34
CA ILE A 45 -4.23 0.01 8.14
C ILE A 45 -4.93 -1.25 7.62
N CYS A 46 -5.18 -1.34 6.32
CA CYS A 46 -5.80 -2.53 5.71
C CYS A 46 -4.95 -3.77 5.97
N ARG A 47 -3.62 -3.65 5.84
CA ARG A 47 -2.71 -4.77 6.07
C ARG A 47 -2.74 -5.22 7.53
N PHE A 48 -2.75 -4.29 8.48
CA PHE A 48 -2.85 -4.60 9.90
C PHE A 48 -4.16 -5.31 10.23
N GLU A 49 -5.29 -4.81 9.72
CA GLU A 49 -6.60 -5.43 9.89
C GLU A 49 -6.61 -6.87 9.36
N GLN A 50 -6.10 -7.10 8.15
CA GLN A 50 -6.00 -8.44 7.56
C GLN A 50 -5.13 -9.38 8.40
N ILE A 51 -3.98 -8.91 8.88
CA ILE A 51 -3.08 -9.71 9.72
C ILE A 51 -3.81 -10.14 11.00
N LYS A 52 -4.53 -9.21 11.64
CA LYS A 52 -5.26 -9.48 12.88
C LYS A 52 -6.47 -10.39 12.64
N ARG A 53 -7.27 -10.13 11.61
CA ARG A 53 -8.47 -10.91 11.27
C ARG A 53 -8.12 -12.34 10.88
N LEU A 54 -7.07 -12.52 10.08
CA LEU A 54 -6.67 -13.82 9.54
C LEU A 54 -5.62 -14.54 10.42
N ASN A 55 -5.23 -13.93 11.54
CA ASN A 55 -4.17 -14.41 12.44
C ASN A 55 -2.89 -14.83 11.69
N LEU A 56 -2.48 -14.01 10.71
CA LEU A 56 -1.33 -14.29 9.86
C LEU A 56 -0.04 -13.91 10.58
N ASN A 57 1.01 -14.70 10.37
CA ASN A 57 2.34 -14.27 10.77
C ASN A 57 2.77 -13.05 9.94
N THR A 58 3.27 -12.03 10.61
CA THR A 58 3.91 -10.88 9.95
C THR A 58 5.10 -11.34 9.13
N TRP A 59 5.60 -10.47 8.25
CA TRP A 59 6.79 -10.73 7.43
C TRP A 59 8.11 -10.77 8.22
N ALA A 60 8.09 -11.29 9.46
CA ALA A 60 9.25 -11.59 10.28
C ALA A 60 10.10 -12.68 9.59
#